data_AF-A0A2K8MC11-F1
#
_entry.id   AF-A0A2K8MC11-F1
#
_cell.length_a   1.000
_cell.length_b   1.000
_cell.length_c   1.000
_cell.angle_alpha   90.00
_cell.angle_beta   90.00
_cell.angle_gamma   90.00
#
_symmetry.space_group_name_H-M   'P 1'
#
loop_
_entity.id
_entity.type
_entity.pdbx_description
1 polymer ?
#
loop_
_entity_poly.entity_id
_entity_poly.type
_entity_poly.pdbx_seq_one_letter_code
_entity_poly.pdbx_strand_id
1 'polypeptide(L)'
;MSWISRVRNALAYVTTKTSETPDNLWHKCKGCGTMVFSKELEENLYVCPTCDHHERIGPARRFEYLFDEGSYTALTSPRVVDDPLRFRDQKPYPARLKAARTATGEPDAFLNASGTILGQKAVIGVQDFAFMGGSMGQAVGEAFIAGVEAAIAARAPYIVFTASGGARMQEGILSLMQMPRTTVAIEMLHDAGLPYIVVLTDPTSGGVMAAYAMLGDVQIAEPRATLAFTGRRVIENTIREKLPDDFQTSEYYRDHGLVDRVEHRKDLREVLGRLIGLLTDTKAAA
;
A
#
# COMPACT_ATOMS: atom_id res chain seq x y z
N MET A 1 -35.90 -48.42 15.05
CA MET A 1 -35.04 -47.21 15.07
C MET A 1 -34.96 -46.71 16.51
N SER A 2 -33.76 -46.69 17.10
CA SER A 2 -33.50 -46.46 18.53
C SER A 2 -33.57 -44.97 18.91
N TRP A 3 -34.02 -44.66 20.13
CA TRP A 3 -34.14 -43.30 20.66
C TRP A 3 -32.79 -42.54 20.71
N ILE A 4 -31.67 -43.28 20.67
CA ILE A 4 -30.30 -42.73 20.64
C ILE A 4 -30.03 -41.94 19.36
N SER A 5 -30.74 -42.23 18.26
CA SER A 5 -30.57 -41.49 17.00
C SER A 5 -31.31 -40.15 16.96
N ARG A 6 -32.19 -39.85 17.94
CA ARG A 6 -32.91 -38.57 18.00
C ARG A 6 -32.16 -37.50 18.78
N VAL A 7 -31.35 -37.87 19.77
CA VAL A 7 -30.64 -36.90 20.62
C VAL A 7 -29.46 -36.25 19.89
N ARG A 8 -28.86 -36.95 18.91
CA ARG A 8 -27.68 -36.44 18.17
C ARG A 8 -27.99 -35.29 17.20
N ASN A 9 -29.25 -35.07 16.84
CA ASN A 9 -29.64 -34.02 15.89
C ASN A 9 -30.09 -32.71 16.56
N ALA A 10 -30.20 -32.65 17.89
CA ALA A 10 -30.64 -31.44 18.60
C ALA A 10 -29.48 -30.50 19.01
N LEU A 11 -28.23 -30.99 19.07
CA LEU A 11 -27.07 -30.21 19.51
C LEU A 11 -26.30 -29.52 18.38
N ALA A 12 -26.64 -29.78 17.11
CA ALA A 12 -25.93 -29.19 15.97
C ALA A 12 -26.32 -27.72 15.67
N TYR A 13 -27.35 -27.18 16.34
CA TYR A 13 -27.91 -25.86 16.02
C TYR A 13 -27.57 -24.75 17.03
N VAL A 14 -26.70 -25.01 18.01
CA VAL A 14 -26.24 -23.99 18.96
C VAL A 14 -24.72 -23.97 19.00
N THR A 15 -24.10 -23.63 17.87
CA THR A 15 -22.79 -22.98 17.87
C THR A 15 -22.94 -21.72 17.04
N THR A 16 -23.02 -20.59 17.73
CA THR A 16 -22.83 -19.28 17.12
C THR A 16 -21.50 -19.32 16.38
N LYS A 17 -21.54 -19.16 15.05
CA LYS A 17 -20.37 -18.87 14.22
C LYS A 17 -19.69 -17.63 14.79
N THR A 18 -18.70 -17.88 15.64
CA THR A 18 -17.87 -16.84 16.23
C THR A 18 -16.46 -17.13 15.74
N SER A 19 -15.92 -16.14 15.04
CA SER A 19 -14.53 -15.98 14.63
C SER A 19 -13.98 -16.99 13.62
N GLU A 20 -13.78 -16.47 12.41
CA GLU A 20 -12.78 -16.89 11.44
C GLU A 20 -11.47 -17.22 12.16
N THR A 21 -11.05 -18.49 12.09
CA THR A 21 -9.70 -18.88 12.47
C THR A 21 -8.83 -18.69 11.23
N PRO A 22 -7.75 -17.89 11.26
CA PRO A 22 -6.87 -17.76 10.10
C PRO A 22 -6.26 -19.12 9.74
N ASP A 23 -6.19 -19.44 8.45
CA ASP A 23 -5.71 -20.73 7.94
C ASP A 23 -4.24 -21.06 8.32
N ASN A 24 -3.47 -20.09 8.83
CA ASN A 24 -2.11 -20.31 9.33
C ASN A 24 -1.82 -19.48 10.60
N LEU A 25 -1.65 -20.17 11.73
CA LEU A 25 -1.25 -19.60 13.02
C LEU A 25 0.17 -19.02 13.03
N TRP A 26 0.98 -19.37 12.03
CA TRP A 26 2.39 -19.01 11.96
C TRP A 26 2.73 -18.35 10.62
N HIS A 27 3.49 -17.26 10.69
CA HIS A 27 4.07 -16.55 9.55
C HIS A 27 5.59 -16.78 9.52
N LYS A 28 6.13 -17.17 8.36
CA LYS A 28 7.57 -17.28 8.18
C LYS A 28 8.14 -15.92 7.76
N CYS A 29 8.98 -15.32 8.61
CA CYS A 29 9.60 -14.04 8.30
C CYS A 29 10.50 -14.13 7.06
N LYS A 30 10.35 -13.22 6.10
CA LYS A 30 11.21 -13.14 4.90
C LYS A 30 12.64 -12.69 5.20
N GLY A 31 12.84 -11.91 6.26
CA GLY A 31 14.14 -11.39 6.65
C GLY A 31 15.05 -12.43 7.34
N CYS A 32 14.56 -13.13 8.36
CA CYS A 32 15.36 -14.08 9.14
C CYS A 32 14.92 -15.55 9.05
N GLY A 33 13.77 -15.83 8.42
CA GLY A 33 13.24 -17.20 8.30
C GLY A 33 12.55 -17.75 9.55
N THR A 34 12.56 -17.02 10.67
CA THR A 34 11.89 -17.42 11.92
C THR A 34 10.38 -17.50 11.74
N MET A 35 9.75 -18.50 12.36
CA MET A 35 8.30 -18.61 12.43
C MET A 35 7.80 -17.70 13.57
N VAL A 36 6.98 -16.71 13.23
CA VAL A 36 6.35 -15.76 14.16
C VAL A 36 4.87 -16.08 14.25
N PHE A 37 4.26 -15.96 15.42
CA PHE A 37 2.82 -16.17 15.55
C PHE A 37 2.07 -15.06 14.80
N SER A 38 1.08 -15.39 13.98
CA SER A 38 0.41 -14.40 13.11
C SER A 38 -0.22 -13.25 13.91
N LYS A 39 -0.79 -13.53 15.09
CA LYS A 39 -1.35 -12.50 15.97
C LYS A 39 -0.29 -11.58 16.55
N GLU A 40 0.86 -12.12 16.95
CA GLU A 40 1.99 -11.32 17.45
C GLU A 40 2.52 -10.41 16.33
N LEU A 41 2.61 -10.93 15.11
CA LEU A 41 3.01 -10.14 13.95
C LEU A 41 2.02 -9.00 13.67
N GLU A 42 0.71 -9.27 13.75
CA GLU A 42 -0.34 -8.25 13.61
C GLU A 42 -0.28 -7.17 14.69
N GLU A 43 -0.17 -7.57 15.96
CA GLU A 43 -0.01 -6.66 17.12
C GLU A 43 1.28 -5.83 17.00
N ASN A 44 2.31 -6.37 16.35
CA ASN A 44 3.58 -5.69 16.08
C ASN A 44 3.60 -4.96 14.71
N LEU A 45 2.43 -4.64 14.14
CA LEU A 45 2.27 -3.92 12.87
C LEU A 45 2.99 -4.56 11.69
N TYR A 46 3.01 -5.89 11.61
CA TYR A 46 3.72 -6.66 10.59
C TYR A 46 5.24 -6.36 10.55
N VAL A 47 5.83 -6.05 11.71
CA VAL A 47 7.29 -6.00 11.87
C VAL A 47 7.73 -7.27 12.59
N CYS A 48 8.78 -7.94 12.09
CA CYS A 48 9.29 -9.13 12.75
C CYS A 48 9.89 -8.78 14.13
N PRO A 49 9.44 -9.40 15.23
CA PRO A 49 9.96 -9.11 16.57
C PRO A 49 11.41 -9.57 16.77
N THR A 50 11.92 -10.47 15.92
CA THR A 50 13.26 -11.03 16.04
C THR A 50 14.32 -10.24 15.25
N CYS A 51 14.01 -9.86 14.01
CA CYS A 51 14.99 -9.23 13.11
C CYS A 51 14.57 -7.85 12.59
N ASP A 52 13.44 -7.32 13.07
CA ASP A 52 12.93 -6.01 12.71
C ASP A 52 12.56 -5.87 11.22
N HIS A 53 12.49 -6.98 10.47
CA HIS A 53 12.08 -6.94 9.06
C HIS A 53 10.61 -6.51 8.93
N HIS A 54 10.39 -5.47 8.13
CA HIS A 54 9.07 -4.96 7.80
C HIS A 54 8.39 -5.89 6.76
N GLU A 55 7.44 -6.70 7.21
CA GLU A 55 6.61 -7.49 6.32
C GLU A 55 5.56 -6.64 5.62
N ARG A 56 4.93 -7.20 4.58
CA ARG A 56 3.84 -6.55 3.88
C ARG A 56 2.63 -6.41 4.79
N ILE A 57 1.99 -5.25 4.70
CA ILE A 57 0.80 -4.89 5.45
C ILE A 57 -0.22 -4.26 4.48
N GLY A 58 -1.44 -4.77 4.52
CA GLY A 58 -2.52 -4.34 3.63
C GLY A 58 -3.17 -3.00 4.04
N PRO A 59 -4.04 -2.45 3.18
CA PRO A 59 -4.68 -1.15 3.40
C PRO A 59 -5.48 -1.07 4.70
N ALA A 60 -6.33 -2.05 4.98
CA ALA A 60 -7.21 -2.04 6.16
C ALA A 60 -6.42 -1.85 7.46
N ARG A 61 -5.35 -2.63 7.64
CA ARG A 61 -4.47 -2.52 8.81
C ARG A 61 -3.71 -1.20 8.83
N ARG A 62 -3.25 -0.69 7.68
CA ARG A 62 -2.62 0.65 7.61
C ARG A 62 -3.57 1.76 8.05
N PHE A 63 -4.81 1.75 7.57
CA PHE A 63 -5.81 2.74 7.97
C PHE A 63 -6.11 2.67 9.47
N GLU A 64 -6.29 1.46 10.00
CA GLU A 64 -6.60 1.22 11.41
C GLU A 64 -5.56 1.81 12.37
N TYR A 65 -4.26 1.63 12.11
CA TYR A 65 -3.23 2.14 13.04
C TYR A 65 -2.85 3.61 12.80
N LEU A 66 -3.00 4.12 11.58
CA LEU A 66 -2.60 5.49 11.23
C LEU A 66 -3.67 6.54 11.55
N PHE A 67 -4.94 6.21 11.36
CA PHE A 67 -6.02 7.13 11.69
C PHE A 67 -6.40 7.05 13.18
N ASP A 68 -7.00 8.11 13.70
CA ASP A 68 -7.59 8.13 15.03
C ASP A 68 -8.75 7.12 15.09
N GLU A 69 -8.96 6.53 16.26
CA GLU A 69 -9.97 5.50 16.47
C GLU A 69 -11.36 5.98 16.00
N GLY A 70 -12.00 5.21 15.11
CA GLY A 70 -13.31 5.53 14.56
C GLY A 70 -13.39 6.77 13.66
N SER A 71 -12.25 7.38 13.30
CA SER A 71 -12.24 8.63 12.52
C SER A 71 -12.29 8.42 11.00
N TYR A 72 -11.87 7.24 10.52
CA TYR A 72 -11.67 7.05 9.08
C TYR A 72 -12.89 6.44 8.38
N THR A 73 -13.07 6.85 7.12
CA THR A 73 -14.02 6.29 6.19
C THR A 73 -13.30 5.88 4.91
N ALA A 74 -13.45 4.63 4.50
CA ALA A 74 -12.94 4.15 3.22
C ALA A 74 -13.67 4.86 2.06
N LEU A 75 -12.91 5.31 1.07
CA LEU A 75 -13.44 5.98 -0.11
C LEU A 75 -13.69 4.98 -1.22
N THR A 76 -14.84 5.11 -1.87
CA THR A 76 -15.21 4.25 -3.00
C THR A 76 -14.24 4.48 -4.16
N SER A 77 -13.59 3.41 -4.61
CA SER A 77 -12.73 3.47 -5.80
C SER A 77 -13.58 3.59 -7.07
N PRO A 78 -13.21 4.48 -8.01
CA PRO A 78 -13.87 4.55 -9.31
C PRO A 78 -13.79 3.22 -10.06
N ARG A 79 -14.84 2.89 -10.81
CA ARG A 79 -14.84 1.71 -11.68
C ARG A 79 -14.25 2.06 -13.03
N VAL A 80 -13.42 1.16 -13.55
CA VAL A 80 -12.87 1.22 -14.91
C VAL A 80 -13.40 0.06 -15.74
N VAL A 81 -13.18 0.13 -17.05
CA VAL A 81 -13.47 -0.99 -17.94
C VAL A 81 -12.47 -2.10 -17.67
N ASP A 82 -12.97 -3.25 -17.23
CA ASP A 82 -12.15 -4.45 -17.10
C ASP A 82 -11.71 -4.94 -18.50
N ASP A 83 -10.42 -5.21 -18.67
CA ASP A 83 -9.81 -5.78 -19.88
C ASP A 83 -10.09 -5.04 -21.22
N PRO A 84 -9.69 -3.75 -21.32
CA PRO A 84 -9.91 -2.93 -22.51
C PRO A 84 -9.17 -3.45 -23.76
N LEU A 85 -8.10 -4.25 -23.57
CA LEU A 85 -7.26 -4.77 -24.64
C LEU A 85 -7.59 -6.23 -25.02
N ARG A 86 -8.55 -6.88 -24.33
CA ARG A 86 -8.84 -8.32 -24.47
C ARG A 86 -7.59 -9.18 -24.30
N PHE A 87 -6.77 -8.84 -23.32
CA PHE A 87 -5.44 -9.39 -23.12
C PHE A 87 -5.49 -10.84 -22.64
N ARG A 88 -4.63 -11.67 -23.23
CA ARG A 88 -4.48 -13.07 -22.85
C ARG A 88 -3.03 -13.49 -22.86
N ASP A 89 -2.59 -14.04 -21.74
CA ASP A 89 -1.34 -14.82 -21.64
C ASP A 89 -1.68 -16.29 -21.32
N GLN A 90 -0.93 -16.94 -20.43
CA GLN A 90 -1.27 -18.23 -19.83
C GLN A 90 -2.71 -18.25 -19.28
N LYS A 91 -3.21 -17.12 -18.78
CA LYS A 91 -4.59 -16.92 -18.31
C LYS A 91 -5.17 -15.63 -18.93
N PRO A 92 -6.47 -15.59 -19.26
CA PRO A 92 -7.14 -14.35 -19.63
C PRO A 92 -7.02 -13.31 -18.50
N TYR A 93 -6.84 -12.03 -18.84
CA TYR A 93 -6.71 -10.98 -17.84
C TYR A 93 -7.90 -10.90 -16.85
N PRO A 94 -9.18 -11.03 -17.28
CA PRO A 94 -10.31 -11.05 -16.35
C PRO A 94 -10.25 -12.18 -15.30
N ALA A 95 -9.64 -13.31 -15.65
CA ALA A 95 -9.45 -14.41 -14.70
C ALA A 95 -8.41 -14.06 -13.62
N ARG A 96 -7.37 -13.28 -13.99
CA ARG A 96 -6.37 -12.76 -13.05
C ARG A 96 -6.99 -11.74 -12.11
N LEU A 97 -7.78 -10.80 -12.64
CA LEU A 97 -8.53 -9.83 -11.83
C LEU A 97 -9.47 -10.53 -10.84
N LYS A 98 -10.26 -11.50 -11.30
CA LYS A 98 -11.16 -12.26 -10.42
C LYS A 98 -10.40 -12.98 -9.30
N ALA A 99 -9.28 -13.61 -9.62
CA ALA A 99 -8.46 -14.29 -8.63
C ALA A 99 -7.88 -13.31 -7.60
N ALA A 100 -7.37 -12.16 -8.03
CA ALA A 100 -6.86 -11.13 -7.14
C ALA A 100 -7.95 -10.56 -6.23
N ARG A 101 -9.11 -10.18 -6.79
CA ARG A 101 -10.28 -9.69 -6.03
C ARG A 101 -10.77 -10.71 -5.00
N THR A 102 -10.71 -12.00 -5.33
CA THR A 102 -11.09 -13.07 -4.40
C THR A 102 -10.06 -13.25 -3.28
N ALA A 103 -8.77 -13.10 -3.60
CA ALA A 103 -7.69 -13.26 -2.63
C ALA A 103 -7.58 -12.08 -1.66
N THR A 104 -7.84 -10.85 -2.13
CA THR A 104 -7.70 -9.64 -1.30
C THR A 104 -9.03 -9.12 -0.76
N GLY A 105 -10.15 -9.44 -1.39
CA GLY A 105 -11.44 -8.81 -1.11
C GLY A 105 -11.61 -7.41 -1.71
N GLU A 106 -10.59 -6.91 -2.42
CA GLU A 106 -10.52 -5.52 -2.88
C GLU A 106 -10.81 -5.39 -4.38
N PRO A 107 -11.37 -4.25 -4.84
CA PRO A 107 -11.70 -4.04 -6.25
C PRO A 107 -10.46 -3.98 -7.15
N ASP A 108 -9.38 -3.36 -6.65
CA ASP A 108 -8.06 -3.28 -7.28
C ASP A 108 -6.97 -2.98 -6.24
N ALA A 109 -5.75 -2.66 -6.67
CA ALA A 109 -4.55 -2.57 -5.86
C ALA A 109 -4.34 -1.23 -5.15
N PHE A 110 -5.25 -0.26 -5.23
CA PHE A 110 -5.07 1.05 -4.60
C PHE A 110 -6.36 1.49 -3.93
N LEU A 111 -6.31 1.75 -2.64
CA LEU A 111 -7.47 2.12 -1.83
C LEU A 111 -7.20 3.43 -1.11
N ASN A 112 -8.24 4.23 -0.96
CA ASN A 112 -8.17 5.47 -0.20
C ASN A 112 -9.07 5.42 1.02
N ALA A 113 -8.69 6.14 2.05
CA ALA A 113 -9.52 6.47 3.19
C ALA A 113 -9.27 7.92 3.62
N SER A 114 -10.28 8.54 4.20
CA SER A 114 -10.19 9.88 4.78
C SER A 114 -10.52 9.81 6.26
N GLY A 115 -9.78 10.54 7.10
CA GLY A 115 -9.92 10.53 8.55
C GLY A 115 -9.03 11.57 9.20
N THR A 116 -8.67 11.36 10.47
CA THR A 116 -7.74 12.22 11.19
C THR A 116 -6.53 11.45 11.72
N ILE A 117 -5.35 12.07 11.72
CA ILE A 117 -4.13 11.55 12.35
C ILE A 117 -3.76 12.55 13.44
N LEU A 118 -3.80 12.13 14.70
CA LEU A 118 -3.56 12.99 15.86
C LEU A 118 -4.41 14.27 15.82
N GLY A 119 -5.70 14.12 15.49
CA GLY A 119 -6.67 15.20 15.38
C GLY A 119 -6.61 16.04 14.10
N GLN A 120 -5.63 15.80 13.21
CA GLN A 120 -5.45 16.55 11.98
C GLN A 120 -6.01 15.80 10.78
N LYS A 121 -6.75 16.47 9.90
CA LYS A 121 -7.34 15.82 8.72
C LYS A 121 -6.26 15.25 7.81
N ALA A 122 -6.50 14.07 7.26
CA ALA A 122 -5.66 13.47 6.23
C ALA A 122 -6.47 12.56 5.31
N VAL A 123 -6.04 12.48 4.05
CA VAL A 123 -6.44 11.41 3.13
C VAL A 123 -5.25 10.50 2.94
N ILE A 124 -5.45 9.19 3.12
CA ILE A 124 -4.40 8.18 2.93
C ILE A 124 -4.78 7.28 1.76
N GLY A 125 -3.88 7.18 0.79
CA GLY A 125 -3.90 6.16 -0.27
C GLY A 125 -2.93 5.04 0.06
N VAL A 126 -3.35 3.79 -0.07
CA VAL A 126 -2.47 2.61 0.12
C VAL A 126 -2.53 1.75 -1.13
N GLN A 127 -1.36 1.51 -1.70
CA GLN A 127 -1.18 0.52 -2.76
C GLN A 127 -0.86 -0.85 -2.18
N ASP A 128 -1.71 -1.84 -2.46
CA ASP A 128 -1.58 -3.20 -1.95
C ASP A 128 -0.83 -4.11 -2.94
N PHE A 129 0.36 -4.54 -2.54
CA PHE A 129 1.16 -5.47 -3.33
C PHE A 129 0.50 -6.85 -3.49
N ALA A 130 -0.38 -7.26 -2.57
CA ALA A 130 -1.08 -8.54 -2.66
C ALA A 130 -1.98 -8.62 -3.91
N PHE A 131 -2.50 -7.48 -4.38
CA PHE A 131 -3.29 -7.41 -5.62
C PHE A 131 -2.37 -7.32 -6.83
N MET A 132 -2.10 -8.47 -7.47
CA MET A 132 -1.31 -8.53 -8.71
C MET A 132 0.04 -7.79 -8.65
N GLY A 133 0.74 -7.90 -7.51
CA GLY A 133 2.02 -7.24 -7.28
C GLY A 133 1.91 -5.72 -7.15
N GLY A 134 0.73 -5.19 -6.79
CA GLY A 134 0.48 -3.76 -6.72
C GLY A 134 0.63 -3.06 -8.06
N SER A 135 0.54 -3.80 -9.18
CA SER A 135 0.85 -3.24 -10.49
C SER A 135 -0.13 -2.12 -10.87
N MET A 136 0.38 -1.01 -11.38
CA MET A 136 -0.43 0.15 -11.75
C MET A 136 -1.10 -0.04 -13.10
N GLY A 137 -2.42 -0.19 -13.10
CA GLY A 137 -3.31 -0.09 -14.27
C GLY A 137 -4.26 1.10 -14.14
N GLN A 138 -5.25 1.19 -15.03
CA GLN A 138 -6.26 2.25 -15.03
C GLN A 138 -6.96 2.39 -13.69
N ALA A 139 -7.36 1.28 -13.05
CA ALA A 139 -8.05 1.31 -11.75
C ALA A 139 -7.19 1.96 -10.65
N VAL A 140 -5.89 1.65 -10.60
CA VAL A 140 -4.95 2.29 -9.67
C VAL A 140 -4.82 3.78 -9.97
N GLY A 141 -4.70 4.15 -11.25
CA GLY A 141 -4.64 5.55 -11.66
C GLY A 141 -5.89 6.34 -11.28
N GLU A 142 -7.08 5.83 -11.58
CA GLU A 142 -8.35 6.49 -11.19
C GLU A 142 -8.52 6.56 -9.67
N ALA A 143 -8.17 5.51 -8.94
CA ALA A 143 -8.24 5.52 -7.48
C ALA A 143 -7.28 6.56 -6.89
N PHE A 144 -6.05 6.67 -7.41
CA PHE A 144 -5.10 7.69 -6.99
C PHE A 144 -5.66 9.11 -7.22
N ILE A 145 -6.20 9.37 -8.42
CA ILE A 145 -6.81 10.68 -8.77
C ILE A 145 -7.98 10.99 -7.84
N ALA A 146 -8.86 10.02 -7.58
CA ALA A 146 -9.97 10.19 -6.64
C ALA A 146 -9.49 10.49 -5.21
N GLY A 147 -8.35 9.92 -4.79
CA GLY A 147 -7.70 10.23 -3.51
C GLY A 147 -7.23 11.67 -3.44
N VAL A 148 -6.59 12.16 -4.50
CA VAL A 148 -6.19 13.58 -4.65
C VAL A 148 -7.42 14.50 -4.60
N GLU A 149 -8.45 14.21 -5.39
CA GLU A 149 -9.67 15.03 -5.42
C GLU A 149 -10.36 15.07 -4.05
N ALA A 150 -10.37 13.95 -3.33
CA ALA A 150 -10.88 13.89 -1.96
C ALA A 150 -10.03 14.71 -0.98
N ALA A 151 -8.70 14.71 -1.13
CA ALA A 151 -7.80 15.52 -0.32
C ALA A 151 -8.03 17.02 -0.54
N ILE A 152 -8.16 17.44 -1.80
CA ILE A 152 -8.50 18.81 -2.20
C ILE A 152 -9.86 19.22 -1.61
N ALA A 153 -10.90 18.39 -1.79
CA ALA A 153 -12.23 18.67 -1.27
C ALA A 153 -12.26 18.78 0.27
N ALA A 154 -11.47 17.94 0.97
CA ALA A 154 -11.36 17.96 2.42
C ALA A 154 -10.46 19.09 2.97
N ARG A 155 -9.70 19.76 2.08
CA ARG A 155 -8.56 20.64 2.41
C ARG A 155 -7.61 19.96 3.38
N ALA A 156 -7.21 18.75 3.01
CA ALA A 156 -6.35 17.88 3.80
C ALA A 156 -5.11 17.48 2.97
N PRO A 157 -3.97 17.22 3.62
CA PRO A 157 -2.83 16.59 2.96
C PRO A 157 -3.21 15.21 2.42
N TYR A 158 -2.51 14.80 1.36
CA TYR A 158 -2.62 13.46 0.79
C TYR A 158 -1.35 12.67 1.09
N ILE A 159 -1.50 11.52 1.73
CA ILE A 159 -0.40 10.64 2.13
C ILE A 159 -0.54 9.34 1.35
N VAL A 160 0.51 8.91 0.64
CA VAL A 160 0.45 7.70 -0.17
C VAL A 160 1.49 6.68 0.25
N PHE A 161 1.03 5.46 0.53
CA PHE A 161 1.88 4.29 0.75
C PHE A 161 2.02 3.52 -0.56
N THR A 162 3.24 3.44 -1.09
CA THR A 162 3.50 2.76 -2.36
C THR A 162 4.05 1.36 -2.13
N ALA A 163 3.49 0.38 -2.84
CA ALA A 163 4.01 -0.97 -2.93
C ALA A 163 3.65 -1.53 -4.32
N SER A 164 4.61 -1.59 -5.24
CA SER A 164 4.35 -1.95 -6.63
C SER A 164 5.53 -2.64 -7.31
N GLY A 165 5.22 -3.64 -8.13
CA GLY A 165 6.11 -4.26 -9.10
C GLY A 165 6.25 -3.47 -10.42
N GLY A 166 5.56 -2.33 -10.57
CA GLY A 166 5.59 -1.49 -11.77
C GLY A 166 4.24 -1.38 -12.49
N ALA A 167 4.27 -1.12 -13.80
CA ALA A 167 3.07 -0.96 -14.61
C ALA A 167 2.37 -2.31 -14.88
N ARG A 168 1.03 -2.29 -14.95
CA ARG A 168 0.23 -3.49 -15.24
C ARG A 168 0.28 -3.82 -16.71
N MET A 169 1.16 -4.74 -17.09
CA MET A 169 1.42 -5.10 -18.49
C MET A 169 0.17 -5.53 -19.27
N GLN A 170 -0.82 -6.12 -18.59
CA GLN A 170 -2.07 -6.57 -19.21
C GLN A 170 -2.90 -5.43 -19.83
N GLU A 171 -2.70 -4.20 -19.37
CA GLU A 171 -3.37 -3.01 -19.92
C GLU A 171 -2.43 -2.15 -20.79
N GLY A 172 -1.18 -2.60 -21.01
CA GLY A 172 -0.24 -2.02 -21.97
C GLY A 172 -0.05 -0.50 -21.82
N ILE A 173 -0.27 0.23 -22.91
CA ILE A 173 -0.12 1.69 -22.96
C ILE A 173 -1.06 2.41 -21.97
N LEU A 174 -2.22 1.83 -21.64
CA LEU A 174 -3.15 2.44 -20.70
C LEU A 174 -2.57 2.49 -19.29
N SER A 175 -1.79 1.49 -18.89
CA SER A 175 -1.02 1.52 -17.64
C SER A 175 0.07 2.59 -17.65
N LEU A 176 0.80 2.71 -18.77
CA LEU A 176 1.84 3.74 -18.91
C LEU A 176 1.23 5.15 -18.79
N MET A 177 0.07 5.37 -19.40
CA MET A 177 -0.64 6.66 -19.36
C MET A 177 -1.13 7.04 -17.96
N GLN A 178 -1.13 6.13 -16.97
CA GLN A 178 -1.42 6.54 -15.60
C GLN A 178 -0.30 7.38 -14.99
N MET A 179 0.96 7.21 -15.41
CA MET A 179 2.09 8.01 -14.92
C MET A 179 1.88 9.53 -15.11
N PRO A 180 1.62 10.05 -16.33
CA PRO A 180 1.36 11.47 -16.49
C PRO A 180 0.03 11.90 -15.85
N ARG A 181 -0.99 11.03 -15.81
CA ARG A 181 -2.28 11.39 -15.18
C ARG A 181 -2.16 11.61 -13.67
N THR A 182 -1.46 10.74 -12.97
CA THR A 182 -1.20 10.92 -11.53
C THR A 182 -0.26 12.10 -11.28
N THR A 183 0.66 12.38 -12.19
CA THR A 183 1.52 13.58 -12.11
C THR A 183 0.70 14.86 -12.19
N VAL A 184 -0.24 14.94 -13.14
CA VAL A 184 -1.16 16.09 -13.24
C VAL A 184 -2.07 16.20 -12.01
N ALA A 185 -2.52 15.08 -11.44
CA ALA A 185 -3.29 15.11 -10.19
C ALA A 185 -2.45 15.68 -9.03
N ILE A 186 -1.19 15.30 -8.90
CA ILE A 186 -0.29 15.89 -7.88
C ILE A 186 -0.15 17.40 -8.10
N GLU A 187 -0.02 17.86 -9.34
CA GLU A 187 0.00 19.30 -9.65
C GLU A 187 -1.28 19.99 -9.18
N MET A 188 -2.46 19.38 -9.37
CA MET A 188 -3.73 19.92 -8.85
C MET A 188 -3.73 20.03 -7.31
N LEU A 189 -3.09 19.10 -6.61
CA LEU A 189 -2.96 19.13 -5.15
C LEU A 189 -2.02 20.26 -4.71
N HIS A 190 -0.91 20.42 -5.41
CA HIS A 190 0.06 21.49 -5.19
C HIS A 190 -0.54 22.88 -5.48
N ASP A 191 -1.30 23.04 -6.57
CA ASP A 191 -2.07 24.25 -6.90
C ASP A 191 -3.09 24.61 -5.81
N ALA A 192 -3.65 23.60 -5.13
CA ALA A 192 -4.54 23.79 -3.99
C ALA A 192 -3.79 24.17 -2.69
N GLY A 193 -2.45 24.19 -2.71
CA GLY A 193 -1.59 24.49 -1.57
C GLY A 193 -1.61 23.40 -0.50
N LEU A 194 -1.83 22.13 -0.90
CA LEU A 194 -1.96 21.00 0.02
C LEU A 194 -0.74 20.08 -0.07
N PRO A 195 -0.20 19.61 1.07
CA PRO A 195 0.96 18.73 1.07
C PRO A 195 0.68 17.34 0.47
N TYR A 196 1.65 16.84 -0.31
CA TYR A 196 1.73 15.48 -0.77
C TYR A 196 2.89 14.75 -0.09
N ILE A 197 2.59 13.75 0.74
CA ILE A 197 3.61 12.97 1.46
C ILE A 197 3.61 11.55 0.90
N VAL A 198 4.79 11.04 0.58
CA VAL A 198 4.94 9.65 0.10
C VAL A 198 5.66 8.82 1.15
N VAL A 199 5.12 7.63 1.41
CA VAL A 199 5.75 6.59 2.20
C VAL A 199 6.05 5.39 1.30
N LEU A 200 7.32 5.23 0.95
CA LEU A 200 7.85 4.19 0.10
C LEU A 200 8.00 2.89 0.89
N THR A 201 7.37 1.82 0.42
CA THR A 201 7.37 0.52 1.12
C THR A 201 7.86 -0.60 0.21
N ASP A 202 8.20 -1.75 0.81
CA ASP A 202 8.81 -2.87 0.10
C ASP A 202 7.82 -3.70 -0.73
N PRO A 203 8.03 -3.86 -2.05
CA PRO A 203 8.90 -3.08 -2.92
C PRO A 203 8.14 -1.92 -3.59
N THR A 204 8.82 -0.84 -3.95
CA THR A 204 8.28 0.20 -4.85
C THR A 204 9.14 0.29 -6.09
N SER A 205 8.58 -0.09 -7.25
CA SER A 205 9.37 -0.24 -8.46
C SER A 205 8.71 0.21 -9.76
N GLY A 206 9.51 0.28 -10.82
CA GLY A 206 9.07 0.52 -12.19
C GLY A 206 8.37 1.86 -12.39
N GLY A 207 7.27 1.84 -13.15
CA GLY A 207 6.52 3.04 -13.49
C GLY A 207 5.94 3.79 -12.29
N VAL A 208 5.66 3.11 -11.18
CA VAL A 208 5.21 3.77 -9.94
C VAL A 208 6.35 4.55 -9.30
N MET A 209 7.54 3.94 -9.19
CA MET A 209 8.76 4.61 -8.74
C MET A 209 9.08 5.83 -9.60
N ALA A 210 8.93 5.74 -10.93
CA ALA A 210 9.18 6.87 -11.84
C ALA A 210 7.99 7.83 -12.02
N ALA A 211 6.94 7.74 -11.19
CA ALA A 211 5.77 8.62 -11.23
C ALA A 211 5.45 9.12 -9.82
N TYR A 212 4.20 8.95 -9.36
CA TYR A 212 3.73 9.54 -8.11
C TYR A 212 4.54 9.17 -6.87
N ALA A 213 5.24 8.03 -6.86
CA ALA A 213 6.09 7.68 -5.72
C ALA A 213 7.27 8.64 -5.52
N MET A 214 7.80 9.28 -6.56
CA MET A 214 8.97 10.16 -6.48
C MET A 214 8.60 11.65 -6.57
N LEU A 215 7.34 12.01 -6.32
CA LEU A 215 6.82 13.37 -6.45
C LEU A 215 6.28 13.97 -5.15
N GLY A 216 6.51 13.32 -4.00
CA GLY A 216 6.12 13.86 -2.69
C GLY A 216 6.94 15.09 -2.30
N ASP A 217 6.30 16.03 -1.60
CA ASP A 217 6.96 17.14 -0.90
C ASP A 217 7.88 16.61 0.21
N VAL A 218 7.51 15.47 0.80
CA VAL A 218 8.34 14.70 1.74
C VAL A 218 8.32 13.23 1.35
N GLN A 219 9.52 12.69 1.16
CA GLN A 219 9.80 11.30 0.83
C GLN A 219 10.23 10.53 2.08
N ILE A 220 9.35 9.68 2.58
CA ILE A 220 9.62 8.77 3.68
C ILE A 220 9.77 7.36 3.10
N ALA A 221 10.69 6.56 3.62
CA ALA A 221 10.75 5.13 3.33
C ALA A 221 10.72 4.30 4.61
N GLU A 222 10.12 3.13 4.56
CA GLU A 222 10.30 2.13 5.62
C GLU A 222 11.71 1.50 5.53
N PRO A 223 12.31 1.00 6.63
CA PRO A 223 13.68 0.49 6.64
C PRO A 223 13.86 -0.72 5.72
N ARG A 224 15.01 -0.77 5.04
CA ARG A 224 15.39 -1.86 4.12
C ARG A 224 14.39 -2.14 2.99
N ALA A 225 13.53 -1.19 2.64
CA ALA A 225 12.60 -1.37 1.53
C ALA A 225 13.36 -1.37 0.19
N THR A 226 12.96 -2.25 -0.72
CA THR A 226 13.51 -2.29 -2.07
C THR A 226 12.83 -1.26 -2.95
N LEU A 227 13.55 -0.23 -3.35
CA LEU A 227 13.07 0.85 -4.20
C LEU A 227 13.79 0.78 -5.53
N ALA A 228 13.10 0.72 -6.67
CA ALA A 228 13.82 0.43 -7.92
C ALA A 228 13.07 0.88 -9.17
N PHE A 229 13.62 1.82 -9.94
CA PHE A 229 13.09 2.04 -11.30
C PHE A 229 13.29 0.78 -12.17
N THR A 230 14.49 0.20 -12.13
CA THR A 230 14.85 -1.03 -12.85
C THR A 230 15.35 -2.06 -11.87
N GLY A 231 14.90 -3.31 -11.98
CA GLY A 231 15.31 -4.36 -11.05
C GLY A 231 16.81 -4.67 -11.11
N ARG A 232 17.43 -4.93 -9.96
CA ARG A 232 18.86 -5.23 -9.77
C ARG A 232 19.45 -6.15 -10.85
N ARG A 233 18.81 -7.28 -11.11
CA ARG A 233 19.26 -8.28 -12.11
C ARG A 233 19.39 -7.69 -13.53
N VAL A 234 18.50 -6.78 -13.92
CA VAL A 234 18.55 -6.15 -15.24
C VAL A 234 19.74 -5.19 -15.32
N ILE A 235 20.01 -4.45 -14.23
CA ILE A 235 21.14 -3.52 -14.15
C ILE A 235 22.47 -4.30 -14.21
N GLU A 236 22.66 -5.30 -13.35
CA GLU A 236 23.89 -6.11 -13.30
C GLU A 236 24.21 -6.76 -14.65
N ASN A 237 23.21 -7.29 -15.35
CA ASN A 237 23.40 -7.86 -16.69
C ASN A 237 23.80 -6.80 -17.74
N THR A 238 23.32 -5.56 -17.59
CA THR A 238 23.58 -4.47 -18.53
C THR A 238 24.98 -3.92 -18.35
N ILE A 239 25.39 -3.62 -17.12
CA ILE A 239 26.71 -3.05 -16.81
C ILE A 239 27.80 -4.12 -16.66
N ARG A 240 27.41 -5.39 -16.49
CA ARG A 240 28.29 -6.56 -16.27
C ARG A 240 29.14 -6.46 -15.00
N GLU A 241 28.58 -5.84 -13.97
CA GLU A 241 29.20 -5.68 -12.65
C GLU A 241 28.22 -6.10 -11.56
N LYS A 242 28.76 -6.45 -10.38
CA LYS A 242 27.95 -6.70 -9.19
C LYS A 242 27.65 -5.38 -8.50
N LEU A 243 26.39 -5.18 -8.12
CA LEU A 243 25.99 -4.01 -7.36
C LEU A 243 26.31 -4.21 -5.87
N PRO A 244 26.48 -3.12 -5.09
CA PRO A 244 26.58 -3.18 -3.62
C PRO A 244 25.39 -3.91 -2.99
N ASP A 245 25.59 -4.59 -1.86
CA ASP A 245 24.52 -5.38 -1.23
C ASP A 245 23.31 -4.52 -0.83
N ASP A 246 23.57 -3.31 -0.36
CA ASP A 246 22.58 -2.30 0.04
C ASP A 246 22.00 -1.49 -1.13
N PHE A 247 22.49 -1.69 -2.36
CA PHE A 247 21.95 -1.00 -3.53
C PHE A 247 20.44 -1.18 -3.63
N GLN A 248 19.73 -0.09 -3.91
CA GLN A 248 18.27 -0.02 -3.98
C GLN A 248 17.51 -0.12 -2.65
N THR A 249 18.20 -0.11 -1.51
CA THR A 249 17.54 0.00 -0.20
C THR A 249 17.11 1.43 0.12
N SER A 250 16.15 1.59 1.03
CA SER A 250 15.76 2.88 1.60
C SER A 250 16.95 3.69 2.12
N GLU A 251 17.85 3.04 2.85
CA GLU A 251 19.05 3.66 3.43
C GLU A 251 20.00 4.14 2.32
N TYR A 252 20.21 3.31 1.29
CA TYR A 252 21.00 3.70 0.13
C TYR A 252 20.41 4.97 -0.53
N TYR A 253 19.11 5.02 -0.77
CA TYR A 253 18.50 6.20 -1.39
C TYR A 253 18.46 7.44 -0.51
N ARG A 254 18.35 7.27 0.81
CA ARG A 254 18.52 8.39 1.76
C ARG A 254 19.92 8.98 1.65
N ASP A 255 20.94 8.13 1.67
CA ASP A 255 22.33 8.57 1.63
C ASP A 255 22.73 9.19 0.28
N HIS A 256 21.93 8.96 -0.78
CA HIS A 256 22.06 9.57 -2.10
C HIS A 256 21.05 10.72 -2.37
N GLY A 257 20.29 11.15 -1.36
CA GLY A 257 19.42 12.32 -1.44
C GLY A 257 18.10 12.14 -2.19
N LEU A 258 17.64 10.90 -2.40
CA LEU A 258 16.32 10.61 -2.99
C LEU A 258 15.21 10.40 -1.94
N VAL A 259 15.58 10.11 -0.69
CA VAL A 259 14.65 9.88 0.41
C VAL A 259 15.02 10.80 1.56
N ASP A 260 14.05 11.57 2.07
CA ASP A 260 14.28 12.52 3.17
C ASP A 260 14.46 11.78 4.50
N ARG A 261 13.66 10.73 4.73
CA ARG A 261 13.59 10.03 6.01
C ARG A 261 13.41 8.52 5.83
N VAL A 262 14.14 7.75 6.63
CA VAL A 262 13.87 6.31 6.81
C VAL A 262 13.27 6.12 8.18
N GLU A 263 12.01 5.72 8.24
CA GLU A 263 11.22 5.71 9.48
C GLU A 263 10.68 4.31 9.76
N HIS A 264 10.87 3.87 11.00
CA HIS A 264 10.33 2.61 11.46
C HIS A 264 8.79 2.69 11.56
N ARG A 265 8.09 1.58 11.29
CA ARG A 265 6.64 1.60 11.06
C ARG A 265 5.84 2.05 12.28
N LYS A 266 6.35 1.74 13.48
CA LYS A 266 5.76 2.17 14.75
C LYS A 266 5.80 3.68 14.96
N ASP A 267 6.74 4.37 14.32
CA ASP A 267 6.94 5.81 14.49
C ASP A 267 6.19 6.62 13.42
N LEU A 268 5.76 5.98 12.33
CA LEU A 268 5.11 6.63 11.19
C LEU A 268 3.90 7.48 11.60
N ARG A 269 3.07 7.01 12.53
CA ARG A 269 1.89 7.77 12.98
C ARG A 269 2.27 9.14 13.56
N GLU A 270 3.25 9.15 14.45
CA GLU A 270 3.75 10.36 15.11
C GLU A 270 4.52 11.26 14.14
N VAL A 271 5.32 10.67 13.25
CA VAL A 271 6.05 11.41 12.22
C VAL A 271 5.08 12.09 11.26
N LEU A 272 4.08 11.36 10.76
CA LEU A 272 3.07 11.91 9.85
C LEU A 272 2.26 13.02 10.54
N GLY A 273 1.77 12.80 11.76
CA GLY A 273 1.04 13.85 12.49
C GLY A 273 1.87 15.13 12.70
N ARG A 274 3.17 15.00 12.94
CA ARG A 274 4.08 16.15 13.05
C ARG A 274 4.27 16.86 11.71
N LEU A 275 4.49 16.11 10.64
CA LEU A 275 4.66 16.68 9.29
C LEU A 275 3.39 17.39 8.83
N ILE A 276 2.21 16.81 9.06
CA ILE A 276 0.94 17.47 8.77
C ILE A 276 0.86 18.79 9.53
N GLY A 277 1.19 18.80 10.83
CA GLY A 277 1.16 20.02 11.63
C GLY A 277 2.09 21.10 11.09
N LEU A 278 3.32 20.74 10.76
CA LEU A 278 4.31 21.68 10.21
C LEU A 278 3.93 22.23 8.83
N LEU A 279 3.34 21.39 7.97
CA LEU A 279 3.07 21.74 6.57
C LEU A 279 1.67 22.37 6.37
N THR A 280 0.75 22.21 7.31
CA THR A 280 -0.63 22.72 7.20
C THR A 280 -0.96 23.84 8.19
N ASP A 281 -0.19 24.01 9.27
CA ASP A 281 -0.45 25.05 10.26
C ASP A 281 0.15 26.40 9.82
N THR A 282 -0.61 27.13 9.02
CA THR A 282 -0.29 28.49 8.57
C THR A 282 -0.48 29.56 9.66
N LYS A 283 -0.96 29.21 10.87
CA LYS A 283 -1.15 30.19 11.95
C LYS A 283 0.12 30.56 12.71
N ALA A 284 1.23 29.83 12.53
CA ALA A 284 2.48 30.12 13.24
C ALA A 284 3.43 31.07 12.47
N ALA A 285 3.14 31.37 11.21
CA ALA A 285 4.04 32.13 10.33
C ALA A 285 3.60 33.58 10.03
N ALA A 286 2.61 34.10 10.76
CA ALA A 286 2.10 35.48 10.61
C ALA A 286 2.22 36.29 11.90
#